data_AF-A0AAD5R180-F1
#
_entry.id   AF-A0AAD5R180-F1
#
_cell.length_a   1.000
_cell.length_b   1.000
_cell.length_c   1.000
_cell.angle_alpha   90.00
_cell.angle_beta   90.00
_cell.angle_gamma   90.00
#
_symmetry.space_group_name_H-M   'P 1'
#
loop_
_entity.id
_entity.type
_entity.pdbx_description
1 polymer ?
#
loop_
_entity_poly.entity_id
_entity_poly.type
_entity_poly.pdbx_seq_one_letter_code
_entity_poly.pdbx_strand_id
1 'polypeptide(L)'
;MPHVKTYTEIIDGNPQWILVTSANLSKAAWGDFQKTKTQLMVRSYELGVLITDSSRLRLPYDYPVMKYSSADEPWLCDISYTKEDSHGKQWIVTRR
;
A
#
# COMPACT_ATOMS: atom_id res chain seq x y z
N MET A 1 -9.82 -2.75 -7.37
CA MET A 1 -8.49 -2.81 -6.73
C MET A 1 -8.21 -1.50 -6.01
N PRO A 2 -7.61 -1.53 -4.81
CA PRO A 2 -7.32 -0.32 -4.06
C PRO A 2 -6.23 0.51 -4.76
N HIS A 3 -6.54 1.78 -5.04
CA HIS A 3 -5.55 2.79 -5.41
C HIS A 3 -5.23 3.74 -4.23
N VAL A 4 -5.98 3.63 -3.12
CA VAL A 4 -5.75 4.35 -1.86
C VAL A 4 -4.55 3.76 -1.12
N LYS A 5 -3.79 4.61 -0.40
CA LYS A 5 -2.68 4.19 0.45
C LYS A 5 -2.99 4.63 1.87
N THR A 6 -2.97 3.67 2.79
CA THR A 6 -3.26 3.90 4.20
C THR A 6 -2.22 3.22 5.06
N TYR A 7 -1.77 3.92 6.10
CA TYR A 7 -0.92 3.37 7.15
C TYR A 7 -1.66 3.53 8.48
N THR A 8 -1.66 2.51 9.32
CA THR A 8 -2.39 2.53 10.59
C THR A 8 -1.60 1.81 11.66
N GLU A 9 -1.76 2.23 12.90
CA GLU A 9 -1.42 1.45 14.07
C GLU A 9 -2.70 0.92 14.71
N ILE A 10 -2.69 -0.37 15.06
CA ILE A 10 -3.80 -1.05 15.73
C ILE A 10 -3.23 -1.78 16.94
N ILE A 11 -3.74 -1.44 18.13
CA ILE A 11 -3.36 -2.04 19.41
C ILE A 11 -4.59 -2.77 19.95
N ASP A 12 -4.45 -4.08 20.20
CA ASP A 12 -5.53 -4.94 20.71
C ASP A 12 -6.85 -4.80 19.92
N GLY A 13 -6.73 -4.73 18.59
CA GLY A 13 -7.88 -4.58 17.67
C GLY A 13 -8.45 -3.17 17.55
N ASN A 14 -7.91 -2.19 18.28
CA ASN A 14 -8.37 -0.81 18.25
C ASN A 14 -7.38 0.09 17.45
N PRO A 15 -7.81 0.73 16.35
CA PRO A 15 -7.00 1.70 15.63
C PRO A 15 -6.62 2.87 16.53
N GLN A 16 -5.34 3.24 16.56
CA GLN A 16 -4.81 4.38 17.32
C GLN A 16 -4.71 5.62 16.46
N TRP A 17 -4.32 5.44 15.20
CA TRP A 17 -4.28 6.48 14.18
C TRP A 17 -4.36 5.85 12.80
N ILE A 18 -4.78 6.66 11.83
CA ILE A 18 -4.72 6.32 10.41
C ILE A 18 -4.13 7.49 9.63
N LEU A 19 -3.19 7.19 8.76
CA LEU A 19 -2.66 8.10 7.76
C LEU A 19 -3.23 7.71 6.40
N VAL A 20 -3.96 8.63 5.76
CA VAL A 20 -4.37 8.51 4.36
C VAL A 20 -3.48 9.40 3.52
N THR A 21 -2.80 8.84 2.52
CA THR A 21 -1.72 9.54 1.79
C THR A 21 -1.63 9.13 0.32
N SER A 22 -0.91 9.92 -0.48
CA SER A 22 -0.49 9.54 -1.83
C SER A 22 0.72 8.58 -1.84
N ALA A 23 1.50 8.56 -0.75
CA ALA A 23 2.75 7.81 -0.64
C ALA A 23 2.54 6.28 -0.70
N ASN A 24 3.07 5.66 -1.75
CA ASN A 24 3.26 4.20 -1.81
C ASN A 24 4.40 3.74 -0.89
N LEU A 25 4.50 2.42 -0.65
CA LEU A 25 5.63 1.83 0.06
C LEU A 25 6.91 1.89 -0.80
N SER A 26 7.58 3.03 -0.77
CA SER A 26 8.83 3.26 -1.52
C SER A 26 9.74 4.25 -0.81
N LYS A 27 11.06 4.10 -1.02
CA LYS A 27 12.07 5.05 -0.56
C LYS A 27 11.95 6.43 -1.20
N ALA A 28 11.41 6.49 -2.43
CA ALA A 28 11.21 7.77 -3.11
C ALA A 28 10.16 8.63 -2.39
N ALA A 29 9.08 8.00 -1.93
CA ALA A 29 8.00 8.65 -1.19
C ALA A 29 8.37 8.94 0.27
N TRP A 30 8.94 7.96 0.99
CA TRP A 30 9.18 8.06 2.44
C TRP A 30 10.55 8.61 2.83
N GLY A 31 11.47 8.66 1.87
CA GLY A 31 12.85 9.04 2.07
C GLY A 31 13.77 7.86 2.44
N ASP A 32 15.07 8.10 2.29
CA ASP A 32 16.13 7.16 2.67
C ASP A 32 17.28 7.94 3.33
N PHE A 33 17.81 7.42 4.44
CA PHE A 33 18.92 8.06 5.15
C PHE A 33 20.24 7.90 4.39
N GLN A 34 20.99 8.99 4.26
CA GLN A 34 22.27 9.07 3.56
C GLN A 34 23.30 9.84 4.39
N LYS A 35 24.55 9.89 3.90
CA LYS A 35 25.68 10.59 4.53
C LYS A 35 25.80 10.24 6.02
N THR A 36 25.88 8.94 6.31
CA THR A 36 25.98 8.43 7.69
C THR A 36 24.80 8.90 8.57
N LYS A 37 23.58 8.82 8.01
CA LYS A 37 22.30 9.19 8.67
C LYS A 37 22.15 10.66 9.04
N THR A 38 22.93 11.55 8.42
CA THR A 38 22.79 13.01 8.63
C THR A 38 21.85 13.68 7.61
N GLN A 39 21.48 12.99 6.53
CA GLN A 39 20.59 13.51 5.49
C GLN A 39 19.46 12.53 5.23
N LEU A 40 18.21 12.98 5.23
CA LEU A 40 17.04 12.22 4.75
C LEU A 40 16.74 12.66 3.31
N MET A 41 16.90 11.78 2.33
CA MET A 41 16.65 12.08 0.91
C MET A 41 15.27 11.62 0.48
N VAL A 42 14.36 12.54 0.18
CA VAL A 42 13.04 12.30 -0.44
C VAL A 42 13.09 12.63 -1.93
N ARG A 43 12.48 11.80 -2.79
CA ARG A 43 12.56 11.93 -4.26
C ARG A 43 11.22 12.24 -4.94
N SER A 44 10.11 12.22 -4.20
CA SER A 44 8.77 12.42 -4.72
C SER A 44 8.00 13.44 -3.89
N TYR A 45 7.09 14.17 -4.52
CA TYR A 45 6.11 15.01 -3.81
C TYR A 45 4.95 14.14 -3.38
N GLU A 46 4.73 14.04 -2.08
CA GLU A 46 3.66 13.25 -1.49
C GLU A 46 2.94 14.09 -0.43
N LEU A 47 1.64 13.83 -0.24
CA LEU A 47 0.83 14.51 0.77
C LEU A 47 -0.16 13.53 1.38
N GLY A 48 -0.41 13.68 2.68
CA GLY A 48 -1.40 12.90 3.41
C GLY A 48 -1.93 13.62 4.63
N VAL A 49 -2.99 13.07 5.21
CA VAL A 49 -3.63 13.56 6.43
C VAL A 49 -3.55 12.46 7.48
N LEU A 50 -2.96 12.79 8.63
CA LEU A 50 -2.96 11.93 9.82
C LEU A 50 -4.19 12.24 10.67
N ILE A 51 -4.99 11.22 10.95
CA ILE A 51 -6.16 11.29 11.82
C ILE A 51 -5.82 10.52 13.10
N THR A 52 -5.91 11.21 14.23
CA THR A 52 -5.62 10.64 15.57
C THR A 52 -6.84 10.70 16.51
N ASP A 53 -7.93 11.35 16.09
CA ASP A 53 -9.19 11.37 16.84
C ASP A 53 -9.86 9.99 16.76
N SER A 54 -9.80 9.24 17.86
CA SER A 54 -10.33 7.89 17.98
C SER A 54 -11.82 7.78 17.61
N SER A 55 -12.60 8.84 17.82
CA SER A 55 -14.02 8.87 17.44
C SER A 55 -14.23 8.83 15.92
N ARG A 56 -13.23 9.28 15.16
CA ARG A 56 -13.25 9.39 13.69
C ARG A 56 -12.50 8.27 12.98
N LEU A 57 -11.86 7.36 13.72
CA LEU A 57 -11.12 6.27 13.12
C LEU A 57 -12.08 5.22 12.56
N ARG A 58 -11.98 4.99 11.25
CA ARG A 58 -12.67 3.95 10.50
C ARG A 58 -11.68 3.36 9.51
N LEU A 59 -11.48 2.04 9.55
CA LEU A 59 -10.63 1.35 8.58
C LEU A 59 -11.41 1.17 7.27
N PRO A 60 -10.84 1.51 6.10
CA PRO A 60 -11.49 1.32 4.80
C PRO A 60 -11.36 -0.11 4.25
N TYR A 61 -10.98 -1.07 5.09
CA TYR A 61 -10.77 -2.48 4.77
C TYR A 61 -11.07 -3.34 6.00
N ASP A 62 -11.24 -4.64 5.77
CA ASP A 62 -11.52 -5.61 6.82
C ASP A 62 -10.30 -5.82 7.74
N TYR A 63 -10.57 -5.96 9.03
CA TYR A 63 -9.58 -6.30 10.05
C TYR A 63 -10.08 -7.50 10.88
N PRO A 64 -9.23 -8.49 11.22
CA PRO A 64 -7.79 -8.57 10.96
C PRO A 64 -7.46 -8.79 9.48
N VAL A 65 -6.30 -8.27 9.05
CA VAL A 65 -5.82 -8.51 7.68
C VAL A 65 -5.52 -9.99 7.46
N MET A 66 -5.97 -10.52 6.33
CA MET A 66 -5.76 -11.92 5.97
C MET A 66 -4.36 -12.10 5.36
N LYS A 67 -3.58 -13.03 5.93
CA LYS A 67 -2.30 -13.43 5.33
C LYS A 67 -2.55 -14.15 4.01
N TYR A 68 -1.64 -13.95 3.07
CA TYR A 68 -1.61 -14.71 1.82
C TYR A 68 -1.38 -16.20 2.15
N SER A 69 -2.07 -17.07 1.43
CA SER A 69 -1.84 -18.51 1.44
C SER A 69 -0.59 -18.87 0.63
N SER A 70 -0.18 -20.13 0.68
CA SER A 70 0.94 -20.63 -0.14
C SER A 70 0.66 -20.67 -1.64
N ALA A 71 -0.59 -20.44 -2.06
CA ALA A 71 -0.99 -20.41 -3.47
C ALA A 71 -1.21 -18.98 -3.99
N ASP A 72 -1.14 -17.97 -3.12
CA ASP A 72 -1.35 -16.58 -3.48
C ASP A 72 -0.04 -15.93 -3.92
N GLU A 73 -0.12 -15.11 -4.97
CA GLU A 73 1.01 -14.33 -5.49
C GLU A 73 0.62 -12.85 -5.56
N PRO A 74 1.54 -11.91 -5.32
CA PRO A 74 1.28 -10.50 -5.52
C PRO A 74 1.00 -10.21 -7.00
N TRP A 75 0.12 -9.25 -7.26
CA TRP A 75 -0.09 -8.77 -8.62
C TRP A 75 1.16 -8.03 -9.14
N LEU A 76 1.75 -8.59 -10.18
CA LEU A 76 2.80 -7.99 -11.00
C LEU A 76 2.21 -7.58 -12.35
N CYS A 77 2.29 -6.30 -12.72
CA CYS A 77 1.64 -5.78 -13.93
C CYS A 77 2.38 -6.12 -15.23
N ASP A 78 3.63 -6.54 -15.15
CA ASP A 78 4.56 -6.78 -16.25
C ASP A 78 4.73 -8.27 -16.61
N ILE A 79 3.96 -9.16 -15.97
CA ILE A 79 3.89 -10.59 -16.31
C ILE A 79 2.53 -10.93 -16.92
N SER A 80 2.49 -11.99 -17.73
CA SER A 80 1.26 -12.46 -18.35
C SER A 80 0.51 -13.44 -17.44
N TYR A 81 -0.80 -13.25 -17.27
CA TYR A 81 -1.73 -14.16 -16.61
C TYR A 81 -2.69 -14.74 -17.65
N THR A 82 -2.63 -16.05 -17.84
CA THR A 82 -3.43 -16.78 -18.84
C THR A 82 -4.79 -17.25 -18.30
N LYS A 83 -5.01 -17.14 -16.98
CA LYS A 83 -6.32 -17.41 -16.39
C LYS A 83 -7.27 -16.26 -16.76
N GLU A 84 -8.49 -16.61 -17.14
CA GLU A 84 -9.53 -15.64 -17.42
C GLU A 84 -9.94 -14.87 -16.15
N ASP A 85 -10.10 -13.55 -16.31
CA ASP A 85 -10.58 -12.64 -15.28
C ASP A 85 -12.12 -12.68 -15.17
N SER A 86 -12.68 -11.78 -14.34
CA SER A 86 -14.12 -11.66 -14.14
C SER A 86 -14.91 -11.30 -15.40
N HIS A 87 -14.26 -10.93 -16.49
CA HIS A 87 -14.84 -10.57 -17.78
C HIS A 87 -14.44 -11.54 -18.90
N GLY A 88 -13.87 -12.70 -18.58
CA GLY A 88 -13.45 -13.69 -19.56
C GLY A 88 -12.20 -13.29 -20.35
N LYS A 89 -11.39 -12.34 -19.85
CA LYS A 89 -10.19 -11.85 -20.53
C LYS A 89 -8.91 -12.31 -19.83
N GLN A 90 -7.84 -12.43 -20.60
CA GLN A 90 -6.50 -12.72 -20.10
C GLN A 90 -5.67 -11.42 -20.04
N TRP A 91 -4.74 -11.35 -19.09
CA TRP A 91 -3.76 -10.27 -19.04
C TRP A 91 -2.48 -10.72 -19.74
N ILE A 92 -2.31 -10.38 -21.01
CA ILE A 92 -1.12 -10.75 -21.79
C ILE A 92 -0.26 -9.51 -21.99
N VAL A 93 0.94 -9.53 -21.41
CA VAL A 93 1.92 -8.45 -21.56
C VAL A 93 2.75 -8.70 -22.82
N THR A 94 2.53 -7.90 -23.85
CA THR A 94 3.37 -7.90 -25.05
C THR A 94 4.55 -6.96 -24.82
N ARG A 95 5.77 -7.50 -24.74
CA ARG A 95 6.97 -6.65 -24.72
C ARG A 95 7.05 -5.91 -26.07
N ARG A 96 7.09 -4.58 -26.00
CA ARG A 96 7.49 -3.73 -27.14
C ARG A 96 9.00 -3.65 -27.21
#